data_AF-A0A0M0KG00-F1
#
_entry.id   AF-A0A0M0KG00-F1
#
_cell.length_a   1.000
_cell.length_b   1.000
_cell.length_c   1.000
_cell.angle_alpha   90.00
_cell.angle_beta   90.00
_cell.angle_gamma   90.00
#
_symmetry.space_group_name_H-M   'P 1'
#
loop_
_entity.id
_entity.type
_entity.pdbx_description
1 polymer ?
#
loop_
_entity_poly.entity_id
_entity_poly.type
_entity_poly.pdbx_seq_one_letter_code
_entity_poly.pdbx_strand_id
1 'polypeptide(L)'
;MQRVTNCIVVDHDQVLLLQKPRRGWWVAPGGKMEAGESILETVKREYWEETGITVKNPELKGIFSMVIFDEGKIVSEWMLFTFKATKYEGEMLKQSPEGKLEWKKKDEVLELPMAAGDKWIFKHVLHSDRLLYGTFHYTPDFELLSYRLDPEPQMKKGV
;
A
#
# COMPACT_ATOMS: atom_id res chain seq x y z
N MET A 1 17.95 -3.16 -5.61
CA MET A 1 16.80 -3.16 -4.67
C MET A 1 16.12 -1.80 -4.73
N GLN A 2 14.85 -1.75 -5.09
CA GLN A 2 14.06 -0.50 -5.10
C GLN A 2 13.41 -0.27 -3.74
N ARG A 3 13.04 0.98 -3.44
CA ARG A 3 12.32 1.37 -2.22
C ARG A 3 11.08 2.15 -2.65
N VAL A 4 9.92 1.73 -2.17
CA VAL A 4 8.61 2.26 -2.56
C VAL A 4 7.89 2.73 -1.30
N THR A 5 7.18 3.84 -1.40
CA THR A 5 6.29 4.32 -0.36
C THR A 5 4.86 4.40 -0.90
N ASN A 6 3.88 4.20 -0.03
CA ASN A 6 2.49 4.52 -0.32
C ASN A 6 1.78 5.04 0.93
N CYS A 7 0.61 5.64 0.76
CA CYS A 7 -0.17 6.15 1.89
C CYS A 7 -1.62 5.65 1.84
N ILE A 8 -2.12 5.17 2.96
CA ILE A 8 -3.54 4.86 3.16
C ILE A 8 -4.17 6.09 3.79
N VAL A 9 -4.84 6.90 2.97
CA VAL A 9 -5.60 8.05 3.44
C VAL A 9 -7.01 7.61 3.77
N VAL A 10 -7.42 7.82 5.03
CA VAL A 10 -8.77 7.51 5.51
C VAL A 10 -9.50 8.82 5.83
N ASP A 11 -10.64 9.04 5.21
CA ASP A 11 -11.47 10.21 5.41
C ASP A 11 -12.95 9.84 5.43
N HIS A 12 -13.69 10.27 6.46
CA HIS A 12 -15.12 9.97 6.62
C HIS A 12 -15.53 8.53 6.28
N ASP A 13 -14.74 7.55 6.75
CA ASP A 13 -14.93 6.11 6.51
C ASP A 13 -14.76 5.65 5.04
N GLN A 14 -14.05 6.46 4.25
CA GLN A 14 -13.60 6.15 2.91
C GLN A 14 -12.08 6.10 2.85
N VAL A 15 -11.56 5.34 1.89
CA VAL A 15 -10.13 5.18 1.62
C VAL A 15 -9.88 5.56 0.17
N LEU A 16 -8.93 6.47 -0.06
CA LEU A 16 -8.54 6.83 -1.42
C LEU A 16 -7.64 5.74 -1.99
N LEU A 17 -8.02 5.18 -3.14
CA LEU A 17 -7.29 4.14 -3.84
C LEU A 17 -7.15 4.46 -5.32
N LEU A 18 -6.15 3.84 -5.95
CA LEU A 18 -5.91 3.88 -7.38
C LEU A 18 -6.15 2.50 -8.00
N GLN A 19 -6.92 2.45 -9.08
CA GLN A 19 -7.14 1.24 -9.86
C GLN A 19 -6.24 1.21 -11.10
N LYS A 20 -5.32 0.23 -11.16
CA LYS A 20 -4.41 0.08 -12.29
C LYS A 20 -5.12 -0.49 -13.52
N PRO A 21 -4.88 0.04 -14.74
CA PRO A 21 -5.65 -0.30 -15.94
C PRO A 21 -5.46 -1.75 -16.42
N ARG A 22 -4.29 -2.36 -16.17
CA ARG A 22 -3.96 -3.69 -16.70
C ARG A 22 -4.64 -4.85 -15.96
N ARG A 23 -4.46 -4.92 -14.63
CA ARG A 23 -4.99 -6.02 -13.79
C ARG A 23 -6.31 -5.67 -13.10
N GLY A 24 -6.76 -4.41 -13.21
CA GLY A 24 -7.90 -3.90 -12.46
C GLY A 24 -7.67 -3.87 -10.95
N TRP A 25 -6.42 -4.09 -10.51
CA TRP A 25 -6.05 -4.15 -9.10
C TRP A 25 -6.05 -2.76 -8.47
N TRP A 26 -6.54 -2.69 -7.24
CA TRP A 26 -6.57 -1.49 -6.42
C TRP A 26 -5.34 -1.44 -5.51
N VAL A 27 -4.73 -0.27 -5.43
CA VAL A 27 -3.53 -0.02 -4.63
C VAL A 27 -3.66 1.29 -3.87
N ALA A 28 -2.93 1.42 -2.76
CA ALA A 28 -2.70 2.70 -2.13
C ALA A 28 -1.77 3.54 -3.04
N PRO A 29 -2.10 4.82 -3.34
CA PRO A 29 -1.24 5.69 -4.14
C PRO A 29 0.13 5.94 -3.49
N GLY A 30 1.13 6.18 -4.33
CA GLY A 30 2.52 6.43 -3.98
C GLY A 30 3.49 5.84 -5.00
N GLY A 31 4.79 5.91 -4.71
CA GLY A 31 5.79 5.48 -5.69
C GLY A 31 7.20 5.38 -5.13
N LYS A 32 8.18 5.58 -6.01
CA LYS A 32 9.58 5.18 -5.75
C LYS A 32 10.34 6.30 -5.07
N MET A 33 11.22 5.92 -4.14
CA MET A 33 12.15 6.87 -3.54
C MET A 33 13.21 7.32 -4.55
N GLU A 34 13.43 8.63 -4.60
CA GLU A 34 14.55 9.21 -5.33
C GLU A 34 15.84 9.23 -4.48
N ALA A 35 16.97 9.57 -5.12
CA ALA A 35 18.25 9.68 -4.42
C ALA A 35 18.24 10.91 -3.51
N GLY A 36 18.60 10.71 -2.24
CA GLY A 36 18.67 11.78 -1.24
C GLY A 36 17.37 12.00 -0.44
N GLU A 37 16.25 11.44 -0.87
CA GLU A 37 14.98 11.55 -0.13
C GLU A 37 14.92 10.62 1.10
N SER A 38 14.31 11.12 2.17
CA SER A 38 13.73 10.31 3.23
C SER A 38 12.41 9.68 2.78
N ILE A 39 12.01 8.58 3.44
CA ILE A 39 10.71 7.92 3.16
C ILE A 39 9.51 8.87 3.35
N LEU A 40 9.63 9.87 4.23
CA LEU A 40 8.58 10.85 4.50
C LEU A 40 8.49 11.91 3.39
N GLU A 41 9.62 12.32 2.80
CA GLU A 41 9.64 13.22 1.65
C GLU A 41 9.05 12.52 0.43
N THR A 42 9.51 11.29 0.14
CA THR A 42 9.01 10.49 -1.00
C THR A 42 7.50 10.30 -0.92
N VAL A 43 6.95 9.85 0.22
CA VAL A 43 5.50 9.59 0.30
C VAL A 43 4.67 10.87 0.13
N LYS A 44 5.17 12.03 0.55
CA LYS A 44 4.46 13.30 0.36
C LYS A 44 4.49 13.74 -1.10
N ARG A 45 5.66 13.64 -1.76
CA ARG A 45 5.83 14.02 -3.17
C ARG A 45 5.04 13.09 -4.09
N GLU A 46 5.29 11.79 -4.04
CA GLU A 46 4.65 10.80 -4.91
C GLU A 46 3.12 10.79 -4.74
N TYR A 47 2.64 10.87 -3.50
CA TYR A 47 1.19 10.88 -3.28
C TYR A 47 0.55 12.13 -3.89
N TRP A 48 1.20 13.29 -3.80
CA TRP A 48 0.73 14.51 -4.45
C TRP A 48 0.78 14.41 -5.98
N GLU A 49 1.86 13.90 -6.55
CA GLU A 49 2.00 13.72 -8.00
C GLU A 49 0.93 12.79 -8.58
N GLU A 50 0.64 11.68 -7.90
CA GLU A 50 -0.36 10.72 -8.36
C GLU A 50 -1.79 11.19 -8.16
N THR A 51 -2.07 11.93 -7.08
CA THR A 51 -3.45 12.17 -6.62
C THR A 51 -3.90 13.62 -6.65
N GLY A 52 -2.98 14.57 -6.77
CA GLY A 52 -3.23 16.01 -6.57
C GLY A 52 -3.40 16.42 -5.11
N ILE A 53 -3.35 15.48 -4.17
CA ILE A 53 -3.61 15.70 -2.75
C ILE A 53 -2.31 15.73 -1.96
N THR A 54 -2.17 16.73 -1.08
CA THR A 54 -1.08 16.82 -0.12
C THR A 54 -1.51 16.22 1.22
N VAL A 55 -0.93 15.07 1.57
CA VAL A 55 -1.18 14.42 2.87
C VAL A 55 -0.54 15.19 4.03
N LYS A 56 -1.26 15.32 5.15
CA LYS A 56 -0.79 16.00 6.36
C LYS A 56 -0.41 14.99 7.43
N ASN A 57 0.81 15.14 7.95
CA ASN A 57 1.39 14.29 8.99
C ASN A 57 1.19 12.78 8.75
N PRO A 58 1.55 12.25 7.57
CA PRO A 58 1.46 10.81 7.35
C PRO A 58 2.40 10.08 8.32
N GLU A 59 1.89 9.04 8.97
CA GLU A 59 2.63 8.22 9.92
C GLU A 59 2.99 6.87 9.30
N LEU A 60 4.22 6.42 9.47
CA LEU A 60 4.64 5.11 9.02
C LEU A 60 3.90 4.03 9.82
N LYS A 61 3.23 3.10 9.12
CA LYS A 61 2.48 1.98 9.71
C LYS A 61 2.93 0.61 9.22
N GLY A 62 3.68 0.55 8.12
CA GLY A 62 4.12 -0.71 7.53
C GLY A 62 5.54 -0.66 6.98
N ILE A 63 6.34 -1.70 7.24
CA ILE A 63 7.69 -1.88 6.67
C ILE A 63 7.79 -3.32 6.15
N PHE A 64 7.91 -3.47 4.83
CA PHE A 64 7.84 -4.78 4.20
C PHE A 64 9.00 -5.04 3.25
N SER A 65 9.56 -6.24 3.30
CA SER A 65 10.35 -6.81 2.21
C SER A 65 9.43 -7.58 1.27
N MET A 66 9.44 -7.21 0.00
CA MET A 66 8.65 -7.86 -1.05
C MET A 66 9.62 -8.61 -1.95
N VAL A 67 9.42 -9.92 -2.07
CA VAL A 67 10.39 -10.84 -2.68
C VAL A 67 9.69 -11.65 -3.75
N ILE A 68 10.26 -11.71 -4.95
CA ILE A 68 9.83 -12.63 -6.01
C ILE A 68 10.76 -13.83 -6.03
N PHE A 69 10.16 -15.01 -5.92
CA PHE A 69 10.80 -16.29 -6.10
C PHE A 69 10.46 -16.87 -7.46
N ASP A 70 11.47 -17.41 -8.13
CA ASP A 70 11.32 -18.22 -9.34
C ASP A 70 12.28 -19.41 -9.26
N GLU A 71 11.78 -20.61 -9.56
CA GLU A 71 12.54 -21.87 -9.47
C GLU A 71 13.35 -22.04 -8.16
N GLY A 72 12.75 -21.64 -7.03
CA GLY A 72 13.37 -21.76 -5.70
C GLY A 72 14.46 -20.74 -5.38
N LYS A 73 14.67 -19.72 -6.23
CA LYS A 73 15.64 -18.65 -6.02
C LYS A 73 14.95 -17.29 -5.95
N ILE A 74 15.54 -16.36 -5.20
CA ILE A 74 15.11 -14.96 -5.22
C ILE A 74 15.57 -14.33 -6.54
N VAL A 75 14.63 -13.84 -7.34
CA VAL A 75 14.91 -13.16 -8.62
C VAL A 75 14.67 -11.65 -8.55
N SER A 76 13.90 -11.17 -7.57
CA SER A 76 13.70 -9.74 -7.34
C SER A 76 13.37 -9.46 -5.87
N GLU A 77 13.81 -8.32 -5.36
CA GLU A 77 13.51 -7.84 -4.02
C GLU A 77 13.39 -6.30 -4.00
N TRP A 78 12.36 -5.81 -3.30
CA TRP A 78 12.17 -4.39 -3.02
C TRP A 78 11.57 -4.17 -1.62
N MET A 79 11.71 -2.94 -1.11
CA MET A 79 11.07 -2.53 0.14
C MET A 79 9.81 -1.72 -0.14
N LEU A 80 8.78 -1.93 0.69
CA LEU A 80 7.55 -1.13 0.72
C LEU A 80 7.39 -0.51 2.11
N PHE A 81 7.22 0.81 2.14
CA PHE A 81 6.90 1.59 3.34
C PHE A 81 5.47 2.13 3.23
N THR A 82 4.57 1.62 4.05
CA THR A 82 3.17 2.05 4.04
C THR A 82 2.92 3.06 5.15
N PHE A 83 2.44 4.23 4.76
CA PHE A 83 2.00 5.28 5.65
C PHE A 83 0.48 5.28 5.81
N LYS A 84 0.00 5.96 6.84
CA LYS A 84 -1.42 6.24 7.07
C LYS A 84 -1.59 7.73 7.37
N ALA A 85 -2.65 8.33 6.83
CA ALA A 85 -3.03 9.70 7.16
C ALA A 85 -4.56 9.84 7.24
N THR A 86 -5.02 10.82 8.00
CA THR A 86 -6.44 11.17 8.12
C THR A 86 -6.73 12.64 7.81
N LYS A 87 -5.69 13.41 7.47
CA LYS A 87 -5.78 14.82 7.10
C LYS A 87 -5.05 15.03 5.79
N TYR A 88 -5.63 15.84 4.92
CA TYR A 88 -5.06 16.20 3.64
C TYR A 88 -5.61 17.54 3.16
N GLU A 89 -5.02 18.08 2.11
CA GLU A 89 -5.48 19.29 1.41
C GLU A 89 -5.35 19.11 -0.11
N GLY A 90 -6.02 19.98 -0.86
CA GLY A 90 -6.01 19.96 -2.32
C GLY A 90 -7.22 19.24 -2.92
N GLU A 91 -7.32 19.29 -4.24
CA GLU A 91 -8.38 18.65 -4.99
C GLU A 91 -7.86 17.39 -5.67
N MET A 92 -8.60 16.30 -5.53
CA MET A 92 -8.23 15.01 -6.14
C MET A 92 -8.24 15.10 -7.66
N LEU A 93 -7.18 14.62 -8.30
CA LEU A 93 -7.17 14.35 -9.73
C LEU A 93 -8.22 13.29 -10.06
N LYS A 94 -8.93 13.48 -11.18
CA LYS A 94 -9.89 12.45 -11.65
C LYS A 94 -9.17 11.22 -12.18
N GLN A 95 -7.96 11.40 -12.72
CA GLN A 95 -7.17 10.35 -13.34
C GLN A 95 -5.69 10.69 -13.21
N SER A 96 -4.89 9.66 -12.93
CA SER A 96 -3.44 9.75 -12.98
C SER A 96 -2.92 8.93 -14.18
N PRO A 97 -1.66 9.11 -14.59
CA PRO A 97 -1.03 8.24 -15.59
C PRO A 97 -1.04 6.75 -15.19
N GLU A 98 -1.10 6.47 -13.88
CA GLU A 98 -1.07 5.12 -13.32
C GLU A 98 -2.44 4.44 -13.24
N GLY A 99 -3.54 5.21 -13.26
CA GLY A 99 -4.88 4.64 -13.15
C GLY A 99 -5.99 5.61 -12.76
N LYS A 100 -7.15 5.04 -12.44
CA LYS A 100 -8.32 5.79 -11.97
C LYS A 100 -8.28 5.91 -10.44
N LEU A 101 -8.48 7.12 -9.92
CA LEU A 101 -8.60 7.38 -8.50
C LEU A 101 -10.05 7.30 -8.05
N GLU A 102 -10.29 6.67 -6.90
CA GLU A 102 -11.62 6.57 -6.33
C GLU A 102 -11.57 6.43 -4.80
N TRP A 103 -12.50 7.11 -4.13
CA TRP A 103 -12.79 6.87 -2.72
C TRP A 103 -13.65 5.62 -2.59
N LYS A 104 -13.15 4.62 -1.85
CA LYS A 104 -13.84 3.35 -1.58
C LYS A 104 -14.27 3.33 -0.12
N LYS A 105 -15.44 2.79 0.19
CA LYS A 105 -15.83 2.63 1.61
C LYS A 105 -14.83 1.72 2.31
N LYS A 106 -14.44 2.08 3.52
CA LYS A 106 -13.43 1.36 4.30
C LYS A 106 -13.73 -0.14 4.43
N ASP A 107 -14.98 -0.48 4.71
CA ASP A 107 -15.40 -1.87 4.90
C ASP A 107 -15.44 -2.69 3.59
N GLU A 108 -15.47 -2.03 2.42
CA GLU A 108 -15.45 -2.68 1.11
C GLU A 108 -14.01 -2.91 0.59
N VAL A 109 -12.99 -2.27 1.19
CA VAL A 109 -11.61 -2.29 0.67
C VAL A 109 -11.06 -3.70 0.53
N LEU A 110 -11.32 -4.59 1.49
CA LEU A 110 -10.77 -5.95 1.49
C LEU A 110 -11.41 -6.87 0.42
N GLU A 111 -12.55 -6.47 -0.12
CA GLU A 111 -13.27 -7.18 -1.18
C GLU A 111 -12.76 -6.82 -2.58
N LEU A 112 -12.06 -5.69 -2.71
CA LEU A 112 -11.51 -5.23 -3.98
C LEU A 112 -10.44 -6.19 -4.53
N PRO A 113 -10.31 -6.30 -5.87
CA PRO A 113 -9.21 -7.03 -6.48
C PRO A 113 -7.90 -6.30 -6.19
N MET A 114 -6.94 -6.97 -5.57
CA MET A 114 -5.60 -6.48 -5.24
C MET A 114 -4.66 -7.67 -5.01
N ALA A 115 -3.35 -7.42 -4.89
CA ALA A 115 -2.41 -8.47 -4.51
C ALA A 115 -2.76 -9.01 -3.10
N ALA A 116 -2.62 -10.31 -2.89
CA ALA A 116 -3.06 -10.93 -1.64
C ALA A 116 -2.30 -10.42 -0.40
N GLY A 117 -1.04 -10.00 -0.53
CA GLY A 117 -0.29 -9.38 0.57
C GLY A 117 -0.85 -8.02 0.97
N ASP A 118 -1.30 -7.22 -0.01
CA ASP A 118 -1.89 -5.90 0.26
C ASP A 118 -3.15 -6.02 1.11
N LYS A 119 -3.93 -7.11 0.96
CA LYS A 119 -5.09 -7.38 1.82
C LYS A 119 -4.71 -7.47 3.30
N TRP A 120 -3.57 -8.08 3.62
CA TRP A 120 -3.08 -8.14 5.00
C TRP A 120 -2.62 -6.77 5.52
N ILE A 121 -1.97 -5.99 4.67
CA ILE A 121 -1.53 -4.62 4.99
C ILE A 121 -2.76 -3.74 5.27
N PHE A 122 -3.73 -3.69 4.36
CA PHE A 122 -4.98 -2.94 4.56
C PHE A 122 -5.74 -3.41 5.78
N LYS A 123 -5.89 -4.73 5.98
CA LYS A 123 -6.59 -5.29 7.15
C LYS A 123 -5.97 -4.77 8.45
N HIS A 124 -4.65 -4.74 8.56
CA HIS A 124 -3.99 -4.24 9.76
C HIS A 124 -4.08 -2.71 9.88
N VAL A 125 -3.65 -1.96 8.86
CA VAL A 125 -3.51 -0.49 8.93
C VAL A 125 -4.86 0.22 9.08
N LEU A 126 -5.95 -0.33 8.53
CA LEU A 126 -7.30 0.22 8.68
C LEU A 126 -7.89 -0.01 10.08
N HIS A 127 -7.38 -0.97 10.85
CA HIS A 127 -7.93 -1.37 12.15
C HIS A 127 -6.94 -1.24 13.32
N SER A 128 -5.70 -0.81 13.06
CA SER A 128 -4.65 -0.65 14.06
C SER A 128 -3.76 0.54 13.71
N ASP A 129 -3.22 1.19 14.74
CA ASP A 129 -2.18 2.22 14.61
C ASP A 129 -0.78 1.70 14.97
N ARG A 130 -0.66 0.40 15.29
CA ARG A 130 0.61 -0.26 15.56
C ARG A 130 1.40 -0.45 14.26
N LEU A 131 2.72 -0.34 14.36
CA LEU A 131 3.61 -0.65 13.24
C LEU A 131 3.50 -2.15 12.89
N LEU A 132 3.43 -2.44 11.59
CA LEU A 132 3.44 -3.77 11.02
C LEU A 132 4.75 -3.97 10.26
N TYR A 133 5.45 -5.07 10.56
CA TYR A 133 6.63 -5.50 9.85
C TYR A 133 6.29 -6.76 9.06
N GLY A 134 6.93 -6.97 7.92
CA GLY A 134 6.74 -8.26 7.25
C GLY A 134 7.61 -8.56 6.06
N THR A 135 7.47 -9.79 5.59
CA THR A 135 8.00 -10.26 4.32
C THR A 135 6.90 -10.95 3.55
N PHE A 136 6.76 -10.64 2.27
CA PHE A 136 5.87 -11.35 1.36
C PHE A 136 6.69 -11.99 0.24
N HIS A 137 6.45 -13.28 -0.01
CA HIS A 137 7.07 -14.02 -1.10
C HIS A 137 6.04 -14.26 -2.19
N TYR A 138 6.38 -13.91 -3.42
CA TYR A 138 5.51 -13.99 -4.59
C TYR A 138 6.15 -14.81 -5.71
N THR A 139 5.32 -15.34 -6.61
CA THR A 139 5.76 -15.76 -7.95
C THR A 139 5.99 -14.55 -8.86
N PRO A 140 6.61 -14.70 -10.05
CA PRO A 140 6.73 -13.62 -11.03
C PRO A 140 5.38 -13.03 -11.47
N ASP A 141 4.30 -13.79 -11.35
CA ASP A 141 2.94 -13.36 -11.66
C ASP A 141 2.22 -12.67 -10.50
N PHE A 142 2.90 -12.46 -9.36
CA PHE A 142 2.36 -11.91 -8.11
C PHE A 142 1.31 -12.81 -7.44
N GLU A 143 1.44 -14.12 -7.57
CA GLU A 143 0.74 -15.07 -6.69
C GLU A 143 1.49 -15.16 -5.35
N LEU A 144 0.78 -14.98 -4.24
CA LEU A 144 1.39 -14.99 -2.90
C LEU A 144 1.70 -16.42 -2.46
N LEU A 145 2.99 -16.74 -2.33
CA LEU A 145 3.48 -18.05 -1.89
C LEU A 145 3.45 -18.18 -0.36
N SER A 146 3.93 -17.17 0.34
CA SER A 146 3.96 -17.13 1.82
C SER A 146 4.18 -15.72 2.33
N TYR A 147 3.93 -15.51 3.62
CA TYR A 147 4.23 -14.26 4.30
C TYR A 147 4.67 -14.52 5.74
N ARG A 148 5.36 -13.54 6.32
CA ARG A 148 5.62 -13.41 7.75
C ARG A 148 5.27 -11.99 8.16
N LEU A 149 4.46 -11.82 9.20
CA LEU A 149 3.97 -10.53 9.64
C LEU A 149 4.09 -10.41 11.16
N ASP A 150 4.48 -9.25 11.65
CA ASP A 150 4.53 -8.91 13.07
C ASP A 150 3.95 -7.51 13.30
N PRO A 151 2.86 -7.35 14.09
CA PRO A 151 2.15 -8.42 14.79
C PRO A 151 1.46 -9.38 13.81
N GLU A 152 1.43 -10.66 14.16
CA GLU A 152 0.73 -11.66 13.36
C GLU A 152 -0.76 -11.31 13.24
N PRO A 153 -1.35 -11.43 12.04
CA PRO A 153 -2.77 -11.20 11.86
C PRO A 153 -3.57 -12.14 12.76
N GLN A 154 -4.44 -11.58 13.61
CA GLN A 154 -5.40 -12.40 14.31
C GLN A 154 -6.35 -13.01 13.27
N MET A 155 -6.25 -14.33 13.09
CA MET A 155 -7.33 -15.10 12.48
C MET A 155 -8.50 -15.00 13.44
N LYS A 156 -9.58 -14.29 13.07
CA LYS A 156 -10.84 -14.48 13.77
C LYS A 156 -11.17 -15.96 13.60
N LYS A 157 -11.02 -16.75 14.67
CA LYS A 157 -11.65 -18.07 14.74
C LYS A 157 -13.13 -17.82 14.44
N GLY A 158 -13.63 -18.48 13.39
CA GLY A 158 -15.03 -18.34 12.98
C GLY A 158 -15.95 -18.54 14.18
N VAL A 159 -16.99 -17.70 14.23
CA VAL A 159 -18.25 -18.03 14.94
C VAL A 159 -19.05 -18.93 14.01
#